data_AF-A0A177HB81-F1
#
_entry.id   AF-A0A177HB81-F1
#
_cell.length_a   1.000
_cell.length_b   1.000
_cell.length_c   1.000
_cell.angle_alpha   90.00
_cell.angle_beta   90.00
_cell.angle_gamma   90.00
#
_symmetry.space_group_name_H-M   'P 1'
#
loop_
_entity.id
_entity.type
_entity.pdbx_description
1 polymer ?
#
loop_
_entity_poly.entity_id
_entity_poly.type
_entity_poly.pdbx_seq_one_letter_code
_entity_poly.pdbx_strand_id
1 'polypeptide(L)'
;MKIEFHHINCVSKDVEGLDLFYRDILQMQPIPAQQFVRTEATKVDGYDGKIKFVTEGSMQMHLAEKDLNVAAKNKRHINPVENGHIAFRTDDITAFKAHLDAHGIPFADYGTTFSQQWHQIFFHDPEGNVIEVHQELQLQAPRTETMQEQRKAVPLRAGIEPSHNTAAKFAVISRYIPKDGFVEDIVQSLTDAPLSGALSQHMLVTHDNQILTIAFFDAAYDDHENAPVRFSGLESFSDKLVGFPNGGLLEVRSGPVVFDLYIEENARRLKDEMQVLSVVRFKVKTNCTEAFLENIQNFPLGEDRIRRSVVQTGEREFIAITRDPIEAKIALEPLRLQALDGIEHLLEWFDDSRTDPRSGVVHHDWVRQ
;
A
#
# COMPACT_ATOMS: atom_id res chain seq x y z
N MET A 1 12.25 -3.48 14.64
CA MET A 1 11.77 -4.87 14.76
C MET A 1 10.26 -4.87 14.93
N LYS A 2 9.56 -4.86 13.79
CA LYS A 2 8.14 -5.10 13.62
C LYS A 2 7.95 -6.55 13.13
N ILE A 3 6.80 -7.13 13.46
CA ILE A 3 6.38 -8.46 12.99
C ILE A 3 4.98 -8.32 12.38
N GLU A 4 4.80 -8.81 11.17
CA GLU A 4 3.53 -8.79 10.44
C GLU A 4 3.18 -10.18 9.94
N PHE A 5 1.94 -10.61 10.12
CA PHE A 5 1.50 -11.89 9.57
C PHE A 5 1.48 -11.81 8.04
N HIS A 6 2.10 -12.79 7.37
CA HIS A 6 2.38 -12.69 5.93
C HIS A 6 1.74 -13.78 5.09
N HIS A 7 1.91 -15.03 5.48
CA HIS A 7 1.33 -16.14 4.72
C HIS A 7 1.17 -17.42 5.54
N ILE A 8 0.35 -18.33 5.01
CA ILE A 8 0.32 -19.73 5.43
C ILE A 8 0.87 -20.58 4.29
N ASN A 9 1.78 -21.49 4.62
CA ASN A 9 2.24 -22.51 3.70
C ASN A 9 1.44 -23.79 3.90
N CYS A 10 0.82 -24.28 2.84
CA CYS A 10 0.17 -25.58 2.78
C CYS A 10 0.97 -26.51 1.87
N VAL A 11 1.12 -27.75 2.30
CA VAL A 11 2.00 -28.71 1.64
C VAL A 11 1.21 -29.91 1.13
N SER A 12 1.42 -30.28 -0.14
CA SER A 12 0.79 -31.46 -0.76
C SER A 12 1.77 -32.17 -1.70
N LYS A 13 1.57 -33.46 -1.96
CA LYS A 13 2.24 -34.13 -3.10
C LYS A 13 1.55 -33.82 -4.43
N ASP A 14 0.28 -33.45 -4.37
CA ASP A 14 -0.53 -32.98 -5.51
C ASP A 14 -0.78 -31.48 -5.33
N VAL A 15 0.15 -30.66 -5.82
CA VAL A 15 0.07 -29.19 -5.73
C VAL A 15 -1.01 -28.66 -6.66
N GLU A 16 -1.22 -29.31 -7.81
CA GLU A 16 -2.26 -28.95 -8.75
C GLU A 16 -3.67 -29.14 -8.18
N GLY A 17 -3.95 -30.29 -7.57
CA GLY A 17 -5.23 -30.54 -6.90
C GLY A 17 -5.47 -29.58 -5.73
N LEU A 18 -4.42 -29.27 -4.96
CA LEU A 18 -4.51 -28.29 -3.87
C LEU A 18 -4.83 -26.88 -4.37
N ASP A 19 -4.18 -26.44 -5.45
CA ASP A 19 -4.43 -25.15 -6.11
C ASP A 19 -5.86 -25.05 -6.63
N LEU A 20 -6.36 -26.08 -7.32
CA LEU A 20 -7.74 -26.12 -7.79
C LEU A 20 -8.74 -26.04 -6.64
N PHE A 21 -8.49 -26.71 -5.53
CA PHE A 21 -9.36 -26.61 -4.35
C PHE A 21 -9.47 -25.16 -3.85
N TYR A 22 -8.34 -24.49 -3.60
CA TYR A 22 -8.34 -23.11 -3.09
C TYR A 22 -8.94 -22.12 -4.10
N ARG A 23 -8.73 -22.34 -5.40
CA ARG A 23 -9.26 -21.45 -6.45
C ARG A 23 -10.73 -21.68 -6.76
N ASP A 24 -11.18 -22.93 -6.84
CA ASP A 24 -12.53 -23.23 -7.31
C ASP A 24 -13.54 -23.29 -6.16
N ILE A 25 -13.12 -23.79 -4.99
CA ILE A 25 -14.00 -23.91 -3.81
C ILE A 25 -13.96 -22.65 -2.96
N LEU A 26 -12.76 -22.15 -2.65
CA LEU A 26 -12.58 -20.94 -1.83
C LEU A 26 -12.47 -19.65 -2.66
N GLN A 27 -12.53 -19.74 -3.99
CA GLN A 27 -12.55 -18.58 -4.90
C GLN A 27 -11.33 -17.65 -4.77
N MET A 28 -10.21 -18.19 -4.29
CA MET A 28 -8.97 -17.43 -4.16
C MET A 28 -8.36 -17.13 -5.53
N GLN A 29 -7.71 -15.97 -5.64
CA GLN A 29 -7.06 -15.51 -6.85
C GLN A 29 -5.62 -16.02 -6.94
N PRO A 30 -5.14 -16.49 -8.11
CA PRO A 30 -3.77 -16.92 -8.27
C PRO A 30 -2.81 -15.72 -8.29
N ILE A 31 -1.65 -15.88 -7.64
CA ILE A 31 -0.54 -14.92 -7.73
C ILE A 31 0.50 -15.47 -8.74
N PRO A 32 0.97 -14.66 -9.70
CA PRO A 32 2.01 -15.09 -10.64
C PRO A 32 3.30 -15.50 -9.91
N ALA A 33 3.80 -16.70 -10.19
CA ALA A 33 5.00 -17.23 -9.55
C ALA A 33 6.26 -16.37 -9.80
N GLN A 34 6.25 -15.52 -10.82
CA GLN A 34 7.31 -14.55 -11.12
C GLN A 34 7.48 -13.48 -10.01
N GLN A 35 6.48 -13.28 -9.16
CA GLN A 35 6.57 -12.38 -8.01
C GLN A 35 7.40 -12.98 -6.87
N PHE A 36 7.72 -14.28 -6.92
CA PHE A 36 8.59 -14.95 -5.97
C PHE A 36 9.86 -15.45 -6.67
N VAL A 37 10.92 -14.64 -6.65
CA VAL A 37 12.19 -14.96 -7.33
C VAL A 37 12.93 -16.04 -6.56
N ARG A 38 12.79 -17.29 -7.02
CA ARG A 38 13.42 -18.46 -6.41
C ARG A 38 14.93 -18.44 -6.56
N THR A 39 15.61 -18.90 -5.52
CA THR A 39 17.02 -19.31 -5.63
C THR A 39 17.09 -20.64 -6.36
N GLU A 40 18.01 -20.76 -7.32
CA GLU A 40 18.19 -22.00 -8.08
C GLU A 40 18.67 -23.11 -7.14
N ALA A 41 17.94 -24.22 -7.10
CA ALA A 41 18.32 -25.36 -6.28
C ALA A 41 19.45 -26.15 -6.95
N THR A 42 20.36 -26.68 -6.14
CA THR A 42 21.41 -27.61 -6.59
C THR A 42 21.10 -29.02 -6.10
N LYS A 43 22.01 -29.97 -6.35
CA LYS A 43 21.89 -31.33 -5.78
C LYS A 43 22.03 -31.36 -4.25
N VAL A 44 22.68 -30.36 -3.66
CA VAL A 44 23.08 -30.36 -2.24
C VAL A 44 22.61 -29.12 -1.49
N ASP A 45 21.76 -28.30 -2.10
CA ASP A 45 21.22 -27.06 -1.52
C ASP A 45 19.95 -26.61 -2.26
N GLY A 46 19.09 -25.82 -1.63
CA GLY A 46 17.85 -25.29 -2.18
C GLY A 46 16.67 -26.26 -2.20
N TYR A 47 15.58 -25.82 -2.83
CA TYR A 47 14.34 -26.57 -3.03
C TYR A 47 13.79 -26.27 -4.42
N ASP A 48 13.54 -27.30 -5.21
CA ASP A 48 13.08 -27.27 -6.61
C ASP A 48 11.67 -27.85 -6.80
N GLY A 49 11.01 -28.26 -5.71
CA GLY A 49 9.63 -28.73 -5.79
C GLY A 49 8.67 -27.65 -6.30
N LYS A 50 7.50 -28.09 -6.78
CA LYS A 50 6.48 -27.20 -7.31
C LYS A 50 5.99 -26.24 -6.23
N ILE A 51 5.66 -25.03 -6.64
CA ILE A 51 5.04 -24.03 -5.78
C ILE A 51 3.99 -23.25 -6.57
N LYS A 52 2.86 -23.00 -5.93
CA LYS A 52 1.82 -22.10 -6.41
C LYS A 52 1.44 -21.13 -5.30
N PHE A 53 0.87 -20.00 -5.70
CA PHE A 53 0.53 -18.92 -4.80
C PHE A 53 -0.92 -18.51 -5.06
N VAL A 54 -1.70 -18.39 -4.00
CA VAL A 54 -3.09 -17.92 -4.06
C VAL A 54 -3.34 -16.90 -2.96
N THR A 55 -4.34 -16.04 -3.13
CA THR A 55 -4.69 -14.99 -2.17
C THR A 55 -6.19 -14.73 -2.18
N GLU A 56 -6.74 -14.32 -1.04
CA GLU A 56 -8.09 -13.74 -0.98
C GLU A 56 -8.08 -12.20 -1.16
N GLY A 57 -6.89 -11.59 -1.11
CA GLY A 57 -6.67 -10.16 -1.28
C GLY A 57 -5.66 -9.61 -0.28
N SER A 58 -5.80 -9.95 1.00
CA SER A 58 -4.96 -9.42 2.09
C SER A 58 -3.84 -10.37 2.54
N MET A 59 -4.07 -11.68 2.47
CA MET A 59 -3.14 -12.72 2.93
C MET A 59 -2.76 -13.68 1.81
N GLN A 60 -1.49 -14.08 1.75
CA GLN A 60 -1.02 -15.06 0.76
C GLN A 60 -1.08 -16.48 1.32
N MET A 61 -1.34 -17.45 0.45
CA MET A 61 -1.12 -18.86 0.72
C MET A 61 -0.09 -19.43 -0.26
N HIS A 62 0.94 -20.07 0.30
CA HIS A 62 1.98 -20.74 -0.47
C HIS A 62 1.64 -22.22 -0.52
N LEU A 63 1.38 -22.75 -1.72
CA LEU A 63 1.04 -24.15 -1.95
C LEU A 63 2.30 -24.87 -2.45
N ALA A 64 3.00 -25.56 -1.56
CA ALA A 64 4.29 -26.18 -1.84
C ALA A 64 4.19 -27.70 -1.99
N GLU A 65 5.03 -28.26 -2.86
CA GLU A 65 5.24 -29.69 -2.96
C GLU A 65 5.91 -30.26 -1.69
N LYS A 66 5.38 -31.37 -1.17
CA LYS A 66 5.99 -32.05 -0.01
C LYS A 66 7.31 -32.70 -0.40
N ASP A 67 8.42 -32.22 0.15
CA ASP A 67 9.71 -32.91 0.09
C ASP A 67 10.32 -33.07 1.49
N LEU A 68 10.38 -34.32 1.94
CA LEU A 68 10.89 -34.69 3.26
C LEU A 68 12.42 -34.58 3.35
N ASN A 69 13.13 -34.38 2.25
CA ASN A 69 14.59 -34.31 2.22
C ASN A 69 15.15 -32.88 2.29
N VAL A 70 14.30 -31.84 2.24
CA VAL A 70 14.75 -30.44 2.18
C VAL A 70 15.64 -30.06 3.35
N ALA A 71 15.29 -30.44 4.58
CA ALA A 71 16.13 -30.18 5.75
C ALA A 71 17.51 -30.83 5.65
N ALA A 72 17.55 -32.12 5.28
CA ALA A 72 18.80 -32.87 5.11
C ALA A 72 19.67 -32.29 4.00
N LYS A 73 19.07 -31.95 2.86
CA LYS A 73 19.72 -31.33 1.70
C LYS A 73 20.40 -30.02 2.11
N ASN A 74 19.69 -29.16 2.84
CA ASN A 74 20.17 -27.84 3.26
C ASN A 74 20.98 -27.85 4.58
N LYS A 75 21.23 -29.03 5.17
CA LYS A 75 21.93 -29.19 6.46
C LYS A 75 21.28 -28.35 7.56
N ARG A 76 19.96 -28.46 7.67
CA ARG A 76 19.12 -27.82 8.70
C ARG A 76 18.32 -28.86 9.46
N HIS A 77 17.86 -28.49 10.64
CA HIS A 77 17.15 -29.38 11.56
C HIS A 77 15.62 -29.22 11.49
N ILE A 78 15.12 -28.23 10.76
CA ILE A 78 13.68 -27.96 10.57
C ILE A 78 13.38 -28.06 9.08
N ASN A 79 12.38 -28.83 8.69
CA ASN A 79 11.93 -28.92 7.30
C ASN A 79 10.71 -28.00 7.08
N PRO A 80 10.84 -26.89 6.32
CA PRO A 80 9.73 -25.96 6.13
C PRO A 80 8.59 -26.53 5.27
N VAL A 81 8.84 -27.58 4.49
CA VAL A 81 7.86 -28.17 3.56
C VAL A 81 7.51 -29.62 3.92
N GLU A 82 7.65 -30.00 5.20
CA GLU A 82 7.15 -31.29 5.69
C GLU A 82 5.65 -31.22 6.01
N ASN A 83 5.24 -30.24 6.81
CA ASN A 83 3.85 -30.07 7.26
C ASN A 83 3.26 -28.69 6.95
N GLY A 84 4.03 -27.81 6.29
CA GLY A 84 3.69 -26.41 6.12
C GLY A 84 4.16 -25.55 7.29
N HIS A 85 3.88 -24.27 7.22
CA HIS A 85 4.33 -23.29 8.21
C HIS A 85 3.44 -22.03 8.22
N ILE A 86 3.51 -21.31 9.34
CA ILE A 86 2.93 -19.99 9.52
C ILE A 86 4.06 -18.99 9.38
N ALA A 87 3.89 -17.98 8.54
CA ALA A 87 4.96 -17.04 8.22
C ALA A 87 4.64 -15.61 8.62
N PHE A 88 5.66 -14.95 9.16
CA PHE A 88 5.65 -13.54 9.46
C PHE A 88 6.79 -12.82 8.75
N ARG A 89 6.55 -11.56 8.44
CA ARG A 89 7.54 -10.64 7.91
C ARG A 89 8.11 -9.76 9.02
N THR A 90 9.41 -9.48 8.94
CA THR A 90 10.08 -8.50 9.80
C THR A 90 10.89 -7.49 9.01
N ASP A 91 11.06 -6.31 9.60
CA ASP A 91 11.95 -5.23 9.13
C ASP A 91 13.42 -5.41 9.59
N ASP A 92 13.66 -6.30 10.58
CA ASP A 92 14.99 -6.52 11.15
C ASP A 92 15.18 -7.97 11.64
N ILE A 93 15.56 -8.84 10.69
CA ILE A 93 15.84 -10.26 10.94
C ILE A 93 17.04 -10.47 11.86
N THR A 94 17.96 -9.50 11.91
CA THR A 94 19.14 -9.60 12.79
C THR A 94 18.73 -9.38 14.24
N ALA A 95 17.95 -8.33 14.51
CA ALA A 95 17.37 -8.11 15.82
C ALA A 95 16.44 -9.26 16.23
N PHE A 96 15.67 -9.83 15.30
CA PHE A 96 14.79 -10.95 15.61
C PHE A 96 15.57 -12.23 15.97
N LYS A 97 16.64 -12.56 15.25
CA LYS A 97 17.54 -13.66 15.62
C LYS A 97 18.16 -13.46 17.01
N ALA A 98 18.66 -12.26 17.29
CA ALA A 98 19.19 -11.94 18.61
C ALA A 98 18.12 -12.06 19.71
N HIS A 99 16.87 -11.71 19.40
CA HIS A 99 15.74 -11.90 20.30
C HIS A 99 15.47 -13.38 20.58
N LEU A 100 15.50 -14.26 19.57
CA LEU A 100 15.38 -15.71 19.75
C LEU A 100 16.53 -16.28 20.59
N ASP A 101 17.78 -15.88 20.30
CA ASP A 101 18.96 -16.30 21.05
C ASP A 101 18.87 -15.90 22.53
N ALA A 102 18.43 -14.66 22.81
CA ALA A 102 18.25 -14.16 24.17
C ALA A 102 17.20 -14.95 24.98
N HIS A 103 16.26 -15.61 24.29
CA HIS A 103 15.23 -16.45 24.89
C HIS A 103 15.54 -17.95 24.79
N GLY A 104 16.71 -18.33 24.27
CA GLY A 104 17.11 -19.73 24.12
C GLY A 104 16.26 -20.53 23.13
N ILE A 105 15.65 -19.86 22.14
CA ILE A 105 14.82 -20.51 21.12
C ILE A 105 15.72 -20.87 19.92
N PRO A 106 15.99 -22.15 19.64
CA PRO A 106 16.78 -22.55 18.49
C PRO A 106 16.02 -22.29 17.18
N PHE A 107 16.73 -21.84 16.15
CA PHE A 107 16.19 -21.62 14.82
C PHE A 107 17.12 -22.15 13.72
N ALA A 108 16.53 -22.54 12.59
CA ALA A 108 17.21 -22.91 11.36
C ALA A 108 17.30 -21.68 10.45
N ASP A 109 18.51 -21.12 10.29
CA ASP A 109 18.74 -20.00 9.38
C ASP A 109 18.96 -20.49 7.94
N TYR A 110 17.96 -20.28 7.09
CA TYR A 110 18.01 -20.64 5.68
C TYR A 110 18.52 -19.50 4.79
N GLY A 111 18.78 -18.30 5.34
CA GLY A 111 19.22 -17.17 4.54
C GLY A 111 18.34 -16.99 3.30
N THR A 112 18.97 -16.90 2.13
CA THR A 112 18.31 -16.76 0.83
C THR A 112 18.16 -18.08 0.07
N THR A 113 18.20 -19.22 0.76
CA THR A 113 18.17 -20.56 0.13
C THR A 113 16.92 -20.82 -0.73
N PHE A 114 15.75 -20.24 -0.40
CA PHE A 114 14.52 -20.46 -1.17
C PHE A 114 14.11 -19.28 -2.04
N SER A 115 14.48 -18.06 -1.65
CA SER A 115 14.24 -16.83 -2.39
C SER A 115 15.51 -15.99 -2.43
N GLN A 116 15.84 -15.45 -3.61
CA GLN A 116 16.98 -14.55 -3.75
C GLN A 116 16.76 -13.22 -3.02
N GLN A 117 15.50 -12.90 -2.77
CA GLN A 117 15.07 -11.62 -2.24
C GLN A 117 14.74 -11.70 -0.76
N TRP A 118 14.61 -12.87 -0.13
CA TRP A 118 14.20 -12.96 1.27
C TRP A 118 15.24 -13.69 2.12
N HIS A 119 15.57 -13.14 3.29
CA HIS A 119 16.29 -13.87 4.34
C HIS A 119 15.28 -14.57 5.23
N GLN A 120 15.30 -15.90 5.25
CA GLN A 120 14.30 -16.73 5.91
C GLN A 120 14.92 -17.52 7.06
N ILE A 121 14.28 -17.52 8.22
CA ILE A 121 14.58 -18.41 9.34
C ILE A 121 13.33 -19.17 9.75
N PHE A 122 13.52 -20.38 10.27
CA PHE A 122 12.43 -21.22 10.76
C PHE A 122 12.71 -21.66 12.18
N PHE A 123 11.68 -21.72 13.02
CA PHE A 123 11.75 -22.22 14.40
C PHE A 123 10.42 -22.86 14.78
N HIS A 124 10.35 -23.47 15.96
CA HIS A 124 9.12 -24.06 16.47
C HIS A 124 8.46 -23.14 17.49
N ASP A 125 7.14 -23.01 17.41
CA ASP A 125 6.36 -22.53 18.56
C ASP A 125 6.30 -23.62 19.66
N PRO A 126 5.70 -23.32 20.84
CA PRO A 126 5.59 -24.29 21.93
C PRO A 126 4.82 -25.58 21.57
N GLU A 127 3.96 -25.56 20.55
CA GLU A 127 3.16 -26.70 20.10
C GLU A 127 3.85 -27.49 18.97
N GLY A 128 5.04 -27.06 18.55
CA GLY A 128 5.81 -27.70 17.48
C GLY A 128 5.43 -27.25 16.07
N ASN A 129 4.56 -26.25 15.91
CA ASN A 129 4.27 -25.68 14.61
C ASN A 129 5.53 -24.99 14.06
N VAL A 130 5.78 -25.17 12.76
CA VAL A 130 6.90 -24.46 12.11
C VAL A 130 6.48 -23.02 11.87
N ILE A 131 7.25 -22.10 12.44
CA ILE A 131 7.12 -20.67 12.25
C ILE A 131 8.25 -20.18 11.36
N GLU A 132 7.89 -19.49 10.28
CA GLU A 132 8.83 -18.72 9.49
C GLU A 132 8.83 -17.26 9.94
N VAL A 133 10.02 -16.69 10.08
CA VAL A 133 10.18 -15.24 10.04
C VAL A 133 11.13 -14.90 8.91
N HIS A 134 10.68 -14.02 8.02
CA HIS A 134 11.50 -13.59 6.89
C HIS A 134 11.60 -12.06 6.79
N GLN A 135 12.72 -11.60 6.24
CA GLN A 135 12.91 -10.21 5.86
C GLN A 135 13.12 -10.12 4.36
N GLU A 136 12.42 -9.18 3.72
CA GLU A 136 12.71 -8.83 2.34
C GLU A 136 14.02 -8.04 2.27
N LEU A 137 14.99 -8.61 1.56
CA LEU A 137 16.26 -8.01 1.25
C LEU A 137 16.06 -7.05 0.07
N GLN A 138 16.37 -5.78 0.30
CA GLN A 138 16.62 -4.89 -0.81
C GLN A 138 17.82 -5.46 -1.58
N LEU A 139 17.62 -5.87 -2.82
CA LEU A 139 18.73 -6.22 -3.70
C LEU A 139 19.63 -5.00 -3.81
N GLN A 140 20.78 -5.02 -3.12
CA GLN A 140 21.85 -4.10 -3.42
C GLN A 140 22.28 -4.42 -4.85
N ALA A 141 22.08 -3.47 -5.76
CA ALA A 141 22.69 -3.55 -7.08
C ALA A 141 24.19 -3.85 -6.89
N PRO A 142 24.81 -4.71 -7.72
CA PRO A 142 26.22 -5.05 -7.56
C PRO A 142 27.05 -3.78 -7.49
N ARG A 143 27.97 -3.71 -6.52
CA ARG A 143 29.05 -2.70 -6.52
C ARG A 143 29.99 -3.00 -7.69
N THR A 144 29.61 -2.61 -8.89
CA THR A 144 30.54 -2.42 -9.99
C THR A 144 31.06 -0.99 -9.93
N GLU A 145 32.37 -0.88 -9.76
CA GLU A 145 33.16 0.32 -9.95
C GLU A 145 33.01 0.85 -11.38
N THR A 146 31.91 1.55 -11.64
CA THR A 146 31.73 2.49 -12.76
C THR A 146 30.54 3.39 -12.42
N MET A 147 30.69 4.18 -11.35
CA MET A 147 29.85 5.34 -11.11
C MET A 147 30.14 6.41 -12.17
N GLN A 148 29.65 6.22 -13.41
CA GLN A 148 29.39 7.35 -14.31
C GLN A 148 28.42 7.08 -15.46
N GLU A 149 27.98 5.84 -15.76
CA GLU A 149 27.24 5.59 -17.01
C GLU A 149 25.91 4.81 -16.95
N GLN A 150 25.31 4.57 -15.78
CA GLN A 150 23.95 4.00 -15.72
C GLN A 150 22.97 4.85 -14.93
N ARG A 151 22.90 6.13 -15.33
CA ARG A 151 21.65 6.90 -15.35
C ARG A 151 20.84 6.46 -16.58
N LYS A 152 20.11 5.36 -16.48
CA LYS A 152 18.86 5.18 -17.26
C LYS A 152 17.73 5.23 -16.25
N ALA A 153 17.46 6.41 -15.68
CA ALA A 153 16.48 7.35 -16.21
C ALA A 153 15.10 6.67 -16.44
N VAL A 154 14.35 6.42 -15.36
CA VAL A 154 13.03 7.08 -15.31
C VAL A 154 13.38 8.56 -15.43
N PRO A 155 12.94 9.29 -16.46
CA PRO A 155 13.34 10.67 -16.58
C PRO A 155 12.64 11.48 -15.47
N LEU A 156 13.27 11.55 -14.31
CA LEU A 156 13.07 12.63 -13.37
C LEU A 156 13.51 13.89 -14.11
N ARG A 157 12.57 14.61 -14.74
CA ARG A 157 12.83 15.96 -15.19
C ARG A 157 13.23 16.78 -13.96
N ALA A 158 14.51 17.10 -13.88
CA ALA A 158 14.92 18.34 -13.25
C ALA A 158 14.20 19.46 -14.01
N GLY A 159 13.20 20.06 -13.38
CA GLY A 159 12.43 21.15 -13.97
C GLY A 159 11.38 20.69 -14.99
N ILE A 160 10.33 20.01 -14.52
CA ILE A 160 9.03 20.64 -14.79
C ILE A 160 9.03 21.80 -13.81
N GLU A 161 9.26 23.05 -14.26
CA GLU A 161 8.78 24.16 -13.45
C GLU A 161 7.32 23.82 -13.18
N PRO A 162 6.91 23.64 -11.91
CA PRO A 162 5.51 23.43 -11.62
C PRO A 162 4.82 24.58 -12.33
N SER A 163 4.00 24.27 -13.34
CA SER A 163 2.97 25.20 -13.69
C SER A 163 2.18 25.30 -12.38
N HIS A 164 2.41 26.39 -11.65
CA HIS A 164 1.69 26.74 -10.42
C HIS A 164 0.26 27.11 -10.82
N ASN A 165 -0.39 26.30 -11.63
CA ASN A 165 -1.78 26.43 -11.96
C ASN A 165 -2.54 25.86 -10.76
N THR A 166 -2.46 26.59 -9.64
CA THR A 166 -3.20 26.35 -8.40
C THR A 166 -4.66 26.70 -8.66
N ALA A 167 -5.30 25.90 -9.52
CA ALA A 167 -6.74 26.00 -9.71
C ALA A 167 -7.44 25.60 -8.42
N ALA A 168 -6.98 24.55 -7.73
CA ALA A 168 -7.53 24.16 -6.45
C ALA A 168 -6.94 24.99 -5.30
N LYS A 169 -7.80 25.68 -4.56
CA LYS A 169 -7.46 26.43 -3.34
C LYS A 169 -8.03 25.80 -2.08
N PHE A 170 -9.03 24.96 -2.22
CA PHE A 170 -9.70 24.30 -1.11
C PHE A 170 -10.09 22.87 -1.51
N ALA A 171 -10.10 21.96 -0.55
CA ALA A 171 -10.48 20.58 -0.77
C ALA A 171 -11.41 20.06 0.33
N VAL A 172 -12.29 19.14 -0.06
CA VAL A 172 -13.17 18.40 0.83
C VAL A 172 -12.94 16.92 0.59
N ILE A 173 -12.59 16.20 1.64
CA ILE A 173 -12.34 14.77 1.65
C ILE A 173 -13.42 14.13 2.53
N SER A 174 -14.25 13.29 1.93
CA SER A 174 -15.38 12.64 2.62
C SER A 174 -15.20 11.13 2.58
N ARG A 175 -15.40 10.48 3.72
CA ARG A 175 -15.26 9.03 3.90
C ARG A 175 -16.60 8.42 4.28
N TYR A 176 -16.96 7.37 3.55
CA TYR A 176 -18.18 6.60 3.72
C TYR A 176 -17.82 5.14 4.01
N ILE A 177 -18.58 4.50 4.90
CA ILE A 177 -18.48 3.06 5.15
C ILE A 177 -19.81 2.43 4.70
N PRO A 178 -19.85 1.85 3.49
CA PRO A 178 -20.99 1.05 3.03
C PRO A 178 -21.29 -0.11 3.98
N LYS A 179 -22.57 -0.44 4.13
CA LYS A 179 -23.00 -1.77 4.58
C LYS A 179 -22.67 -2.80 3.49
N ASP A 180 -22.51 -4.06 3.89
CA ASP A 180 -22.23 -5.16 2.97
C ASP A 180 -23.23 -5.19 1.80
N GLY A 181 -22.70 -5.26 0.58
CA GLY A 181 -23.49 -5.31 -0.66
C GLY A 181 -23.96 -3.96 -1.22
N PHE A 182 -23.65 -2.82 -0.59
CA PHE A 182 -24.12 -1.50 -1.05
C PHE A 182 -23.04 -0.59 -1.66
N VAL A 183 -21.81 -1.10 -1.86
CA VAL A 183 -20.70 -0.30 -2.42
C VAL A 183 -21.08 0.30 -3.77
N GLU A 184 -21.54 -0.52 -4.72
CA GLU A 184 -21.89 -0.07 -6.08
C GLU A 184 -23.03 0.95 -6.08
N ASP A 185 -24.06 0.74 -5.28
CA ASP A 185 -25.19 1.67 -5.13
C ASP A 185 -24.76 3.07 -4.67
N ILE A 186 -23.86 3.12 -3.68
CA ILE A 186 -23.36 4.38 -3.12
C ILE A 186 -22.42 5.06 -4.12
N VAL A 187 -21.52 4.29 -4.75
CA VAL A 187 -20.63 4.77 -5.80
C VAL A 187 -21.41 5.40 -6.95
N GLN A 188 -22.46 4.74 -7.43
CA GLN A 188 -23.33 5.26 -8.47
C GLN A 188 -24.02 6.56 -8.02
N SER A 189 -24.59 6.58 -6.81
CA SER A 189 -25.26 7.77 -6.26
C SER A 189 -24.33 8.99 -6.14
N LEU A 190 -23.09 8.77 -5.69
CA LEU A 190 -22.07 9.81 -5.55
C LEU A 190 -21.50 10.27 -6.90
N THR A 191 -21.54 9.41 -7.91
CA THR A 191 -21.15 9.72 -9.29
C THR A 191 -22.18 10.60 -9.97
N ASP A 192 -23.47 10.31 -9.78
CA ASP A 192 -24.57 11.05 -10.40
C ASP A 192 -24.77 12.45 -9.80
N ALA A 193 -24.28 12.68 -8.58
CA ALA A 193 -24.44 13.94 -7.84
C ALA A 193 -23.10 14.43 -7.24
N PRO A 194 -22.15 14.91 -8.08
CA PRO A 194 -20.91 15.48 -7.57
C PRO A 194 -21.16 16.73 -6.70
N LEU A 195 -20.23 17.01 -5.79
CA LEU A 195 -20.32 18.15 -4.88
C LEU A 195 -20.50 19.46 -5.66
N SER A 196 -21.58 20.18 -5.36
CA SER A 196 -21.91 21.44 -6.04
C SER A 196 -20.79 22.46 -5.88
N GLY A 197 -20.38 23.07 -6.99
CA GLY A 197 -19.33 24.08 -7.03
C GLY A 197 -17.91 23.51 -7.09
N ALA A 198 -17.72 22.18 -7.04
CA ALA A 198 -16.40 21.59 -7.22
C ALA A 198 -15.85 21.88 -8.63
N LEU A 199 -14.55 22.12 -8.71
CA LEU A 199 -13.77 22.11 -9.96
C LEU A 199 -13.56 20.68 -10.47
N SER A 200 -13.29 19.76 -9.54
CA SER A 200 -13.11 18.35 -9.83
C SER A 200 -13.48 17.52 -8.62
N GLN A 201 -13.92 16.29 -8.86
CA GLN A 201 -14.22 15.30 -7.84
C GLN A 201 -13.65 13.95 -8.27
N HIS A 202 -12.86 13.36 -7.39
CA HIS A 202 -12.29 12.03 -7.58
C HIS A 202 -12.85 11.08 -6.55
N MET A 203 -13.06 9.82 -6.94
CA MET A 203 -13.54 8.79 -6.05
C MET A 203 -12.61 7.59 -6.07
N LEU A 204 -12.30 7.07 -4.89
CA LEU A 204 -11.64 5.79 -4.72
C LEU A 204 -12.50 4.88 -3.83
N VAL A 205 -12.41 3.59 -4.13
CA VAL A 205 -12.90 2.51 -3.25
C VAL A 205 -11.67 1.77 -2.73
N THR A 206 -11.54 1.67 -1.42
CA THR A 206 -10.45 0.93 -0.77
C THR A 206 -10.71 -0.58 -0.82
N HIS A 207 -9.68 -1.38 -0.52
CA HIS A 207 -9.82 -2.85 -0.50
C HIS A 207 -10.81 -3.36 0.56
N ASP A 208 -11.05 -2.59 1.62
CA ASP A 208 -12.02 -2.87 2.69
C ASP A 208 -13.36 -2.16 2.46
N ASN A 209 -13.68 -1.90 1.19
CA ASN A 209 -14.97 -1.37 0.72
C ASN A 209 -15.33 0.02 1.26
N GLN A 210 -14.39 0.79 1.82
CA GLN A 210 -14.64 2.20 2.15
C GLN A 210 -14.62 3.04 0.87
N ILE A 211 -15.47 4.06 0.83
CA ILE A 211 -15.53 5.00 -0.29
C ILE A 211 -14.96 6.33 0.19
N LEU A 212 -14.02 6.89 -0.56
CA LEU A 212 -13.54 8.24 -0.34
C LEU A 212 -13.84 9.09 -1.57
N THR A 213 -14.44 10.27 -1.33
CA THR A 213 -14.58 11.31 -2.35
C THR A 213 -13.66 12.48 -2.00
N ILE A 214 -12.98 13.01 -3.01
CA ILE A 214 -12.08 14.15 -2.91
C ILE A 214 -12.54 15.20 -3.92
N ALA A 215 -13.12 16.29 -3.42
CA ALA A 215 -13.55 17.42 -4.23
C ALA A 215 -12.62 18.62 -4.05
N PHE A 216 -12.22 19.25 -5.15
CA PHE A 216 -11.38 20.44 -5.19
C PHE A 216 -12.16 21.67 -5.65
N PHE A 217 -11.85 22.86 -5.12
CA PHE A 217 -12.57 24.12 -5.37
C PHE A 217 -11.58 25.27 -5.67
N ASP A 218 -12.01 26.29 -6.43
CA ASP A 218 -11.19 27.43 -6.88
C ASP A 218 -11.10 28.62 -5.92
N ALA A 219 -11.93 28.62 -4.88
CA ALA A 219 -11.93 29.61 -3.82
C ALA A 219 -11.91 28.94 -2.44
N ALA A 220 -11.30 29.61 -1.46
CA ALA A 220 -11.50 29.27 -0.06
C ALA A 220 -12.98 29.47 0.25
N TYR A 221 -13.63 28.45 0.81
CA TYR A 221 -15.00 28.58 1.29
C TYR A 221 -14.96 29.46 2.54
N ASP A 222 -15.48 30.69 2.45
CA ASP A 222 -15.53 31.62 3.57
C ASP A 222 -16.64 31.18 4.54
N ASP A 223 -16.29 31.01 5.80
CA ASP A 223 -17.01 30.23 6.83
C ASP A 223 -18.29 30.91 7.36
N HIS A 224 -18.84 31.89 6.64
CA HIS A 224 -19.92 32.75 7.17
C HIS A 224 -21.15 32.98 6.28
N GLU A 225 -21.19 32.55 5.01
CA GLU A 225 -22.45 32.61 4.21
C GLU A 225 -22.81 31.31 3.48
N ASN A 226 -21.88 30.37 3.32
CA ASN A 226 -22.16 29.08 2.67
C ASN A 226 -22.07 27.93 3.68
N ALA A 227 -23.23 27.62 4.26
CA ALA A 227 -23.47 26.40 5.04
C ALA A 227 -22.88 25.16 4.34
N PRO A 228 -22.43 24.15 5.12
CA PRO A 228 -21.38 23.21 4.75
C PRO A 228 -21.72 22.53 3.44
N VAL A 229 -20.68 22.33 2.61
CA VAL A 229 -20.65 21.35 1.51
C VAL A 229 -21.92 20.51 1.47
N ARG A 230 -22.92 20.94 0.67
CA ARG A 230 -24.18 20.23 0.63
C ARG A 230 -23.95 18.92 -0.09
N PHE A 231 -23.91 17.83 0.67
CA PHE A 231 -23.90 16.48 0.16
C PHE A 231 -25.26 16.15 -0.44
N SER A 232 -25.50 16.64 -1.66
CA SER A 232 -26.66 16.24 -2.45
C SER A 232 -26.67 14.72 -2.60
N GLY A 233 -27.80 14.09 -2.25
CA GLY A 233 -27.96 12.64 -2.38
C GLY A 233 -27.59 11.82 -1.14
N LEU A 234 -26.98 12.38 -0.08
CA LEU A 234 -26.69 11.59 1.13
C LEU A 234 -27.96 10.93 1.71
N GLU A 235 -29.09 11.63 1.65
CA GLU A 235 -30.39 11.12 2.08
C GLU A 235 -30.79 9.85 1.32
N SER A 236 -30.45 9.72 0.02
CA SER A 236 -30.87 8.61 -0.83
C SER A 236 -30.10 7.31 -0.60
N PHE A 237 -29.01 7.34 0.17
CA PHE A 237 -28.24 6.15 0.54
C PHE A 237 -27.84 6.12 2.02
N SER A 238 -28.43 6.98 2.85
CA SER A 238 -28.13 7.07 4.29
C SER A 238 -28.39 5.75 5.04
N ASP A 239 -29.44 5.03 4.66
CA ASP A 239 -29.81 3.71 5.19
C ASP A 239 -28.85 2.59 4.76
N LYS A 240 -27.99 2.85 3.78
CA LYS A 240 -26.97 1.93 3.24
C LYS A 240 -25.59 2.12 3.88
N LEU A 241 -25.43 3.09 4.78
CA LEU A 241 -24.17 3.41 5.45
C LEU A 241 -24.09 2.85 6.88
N VAL A 242 -22.87 2.54 7.29
CA VAL A 242 -22.50 2.29 8.69
C VAL A 242 -22.18 3.63 9.35
N GLY A 243 -22.71 3.86 10.54
CA GLY A 243 -22.45 5.08 11.32
C GLY A 243 -21.04 5.09 11.94
N PHE A 244 -20.46 6.27 12.03
CA PHE A 244 -19.20 6.51 12.73
C PHE A 244 -19.42 6.66 14.24
N PRO A 245 -18.39 6.47 15.09
CA PRO A 245 -18.52 6.57 16.55
C PRO A 245 -19.06 7.93 17.06
N ASN A 246 -18.91 8.99 16.28
CA ASN A 246 -19.44 10.32 16.58
C ASN A 246 -20.94 10.48 16.27
N GLY A 247 -21.61 9.43 15.81
CA GLY A 247 -23.02 9.43 15.40
C GLY A 247 -23.28 9.95 13.98
N GLY A 248 -22.25 10.37 13.25
CA GLY A 248 -22.36 10.79 11.85
C GLY A 248 -22.36 9.60 10.88
N LEU A 249 -22.89 9.80 9.66
CA LEU A 249 -22.88 8.79 8.59
C LEU A 249 -21.67 8.88 7.66
N LEU A 250 -20.89 9.96 7.78
CA LEU A 250 -19.65 10.17 7.04
C LEU A 250 -18.65 10.93 7.91
N GLU A 251 -17.36 10.71 7.65
CA GLU A 251 -16.28 11.53 8.18
C GLU A 251 -15.85 12.53 7.12
N VAL A 252 -15.88 13.82 7.45
CA VAL A 252 -15.51 14.91 6.54
C VAL A 252 -14.28 15.63 7.08
N ARG A 253 -13.31 15.85 6.20
CA ARG A 253 -12.15 16.71 6.44
C ARG A 253 -12.07 17.72 5.31
N SER A 254 -11.79 18.96 5.62
CA SER A 254 -11.67 20.02 4.62
C SER A 254 -10.65 21.05 5.03
N GLY A 255 -10.15 21.80 4.06
CA GLY A 255 -9.25 22.90 4.33
C GLY A 255 -8.54 23.41 3.09
N PRO A 256 -7.66 24.42 3.26
CA PRO A 256 -6.90 24.98 2.17
C PRO A 256 -5.95 23.96 1.55
N VAL A 257 -5.84 24.02 0.23
CA VAL A 257 -4.83 23.30 -0.53
C VAL A 257 -3.54 24.11 -0.45
N VAL A 258 -2.57 23.61 0.31
CA VAL A 258 -1.28 24.30 0.57
C VAL A 258 -0.22 23.95 -0.48
N PHE A 259 -0.46 22.90 -1.27
CA PHE A 259 0.32 22.55 -2.45
C PHE A 259 -0.60 21.86 -3.45
N ASP A 260 -0.54 22.25 -4.73
CA ASP A 260 -1.28 21.58 -5.80
C ASP A 260 -0.41 21.43 -7.05
N LEU A 261 -0.38 20.21 -7.56
CA LEU A 261 0.18 19.83 -8.85
C LEU A 261 -0.84 18.95 -9.55
N TYR A 262 -1.37 19.44 -10.67
CA TYR A 262 -2.24 18.67 -11.56
C TYR A 262 -1.71 18.77 -12.99
N ILE A 263 -1.36 17.62 -13.57
CA ILE A 263 -0.79 17.55 -14.92
C ILE A 263 -1.89 17.09 -15.87
N GLU A 264 -2.57 18.05 -16.48
CA GLU A 264 -3.73 17.80 -17.35
C GLU A 264 -3.37 16.92 -18.57
N GLU A 265 -2.17 17.10 -19.13
CA GLU A 265 -1.69 16.27 -20.24
C GLU A 265 -1.59 14.79 -19.85
N ASN A 266 -1.04 14.51 -18.65
CA ASN A 266 -0.95 13.15 -18.13
C ASN A 266 -2.34 12.59 -17.83
N ALA A 267 -3.24 13.38 -17.25
CA ALA A 267 -4.64 12.97 -17.03
C ALA A 267 -5.32 12.54 -18.34
N ARG A 268 -5.12 13.31 -19.43
CA ARG A 268 -5.70 12.99 -20.75
C ARG A 268 -5.03 11.77 -21.40
N ARG A 269 -3.71 11.67 -21.33
CA ARG A 269 -2.92 10.59 -21.95
C ARG A 269 -3.19 9.24 -21.28
N LEU A 270 -3.33 9.23 -19.96
CA LEU A 270 -3.41 8.02 -19.14
C LEU A 270 -4.84 7.65 -18.74
N LYS A 271 -5.86 8.33 -19.31
CA LYS A 271 -7.28 8.19 -18.92
C LYS A 271 -7.81 6.76 -18.95
N ASP A 272 -7.29 5.93 -19.87
CA ASP A 272 -7.73 4.55 -20.08
C ASP A 272 -6.84 3.53 -19.33
N GLU A 273 -5.79 3.99 -18.65
CA GLU A 273 -4.94 3.15 -17.82
C GLU A 273 -5.54 2.98 -16.42
N MET A 274 -5.20 1.86 -15.76
CA MET A 274 -5.58 1.64 -14.38
C MET A 274 -4.82 2.61 -13.46
N GLN A 275 -5.57 3.48 -12.78
CA GLN A 275 -5.01 4.51 -11.92
C GLN A 275 -5.34 4.24 -10.45
N VAL A 276 -4.40 4.58 -9.58
CA VAL A 276 -4.54 4.51 -8.13
C VAL A 276 -4.59 5.91 -7.56
N LEU A 277 -5.56 6.15 -6.69
CA LEU A 277 -5.63 7.32 -5.83
C LEU A 277 -5.18 6.92 -4.43
N SER A 278 -4.29 7.70 -3.84
CA SER A 278 -3.84 7.53 -2.46
C SER A 278 -4.10 8.80 -1.67
N VAL A 279 -4.66 8.65 -0.48
CA VAL A 279 -4.98 9.71 0.48
C VAL A 279 -4.23 9.35 1.76
N VAL A 280 -3.19 10.10 2.10
CA VAL A 280 -2.33 9.82 3.25
C VAL A 280 -2.44 10.95 4.25
N ARG A 281 -2.83 10.63 5.47
CA ARG A 281 -2.94 11.61 6.56
C ARG A 281 -1.63 11.69 7.35
N PHE A 282 -1.29 12.92 7.74
CA PHE A 282 -0.12 13.28 8.51
C PHE A 282 -0.53 14.18 9.67
N LYS A 283 0.01 13.91 10.85
CA LYS A 283 -0.07 14.81 11.99
C LYS A 283 1.34 15.23 12.31
N VAL A 284 1.60 16.53 12.23
CA VAL A 284 2.97 17.07 12.31
C VAL A 284 3.24 17.52 13.73
N LYS A 285 4.43 17.23 14.25
CA LYS A 285 4.85 17.70 15.58
C LYS A 285 4.84 19.22 15.67
N THR A 286 4.67 19.74 16.89
CA THR A 286 4.76 21.18 17.15
C THR A 286 6.07 21.75 16.60
N ASN A 287 5.99 22.90 15.92
CA ASN A 287 7.12 23.60 15.27
C ASN A 287 7.79 22.84 14.11
N CYS A 288 7.19 21.77 13.58
CA CYS A 288 7.73 21.03 12.42
C CYS A 288 6.99 21.32 11.10
N THR A 289 5.96 22.16 11.10
CA THR A 289 5.08 22.41 9.94
C THR A 289 5.83 22.86 8.69
N GLU A 290 6.73 23.85 8.83
CA GLU A 290 7.48 24.39 7.69
C GLU A 290 8.41 23.34 7.08
N ALA A 291 9.21 22.66 7.91
CA ALA A 291 10.07 21.57 7.47
C ALA A 291 9.28 20.41 6.83
N PHE A 292 8.10 20.08 7.36
CA PHE A 292 7.23 19.07 6.78
C PHE A 292 6.76 19.49 5.38
N LEU A 293 6.28 20.72 5.22
CA LEU A 293 5.81 21.24 3.93
C LEU A 293 6.93 21.29 2.88
N GLU A 294 8.13 21.72 3.27
CA GLU A 294 9.30 21.70 2.39
C GLU A 294 9.62 20.28 1.91
N ASN A 295 9.59 19.29 2.81
CA ASN A 295 9.92 17.93 2.44
C ASN A 295 8.81 17.25 1.61
N ILE A 296 7.55 17.32 2.03
CA ILE A 296 6.44 16.58 1.39
C ILE A 296 6.22 17.01 -0.06
N GLN A 297 6.45 18.29 -0.37
CA GLN A 297 6.35 18.82 -1.73
C GLN A 297 7.43 18.24 -2.64
N ASN A 298 8.62 18.00 -2.08
CA ASN A 298 9.81 17.48 -2.76
C ASN A 298 9.88 15.95 -2.83
N PHE A 299 8.83 15.23 -2.39
CA PHE A 299 8.78 13.78 -2.53
C PHE A 299 8.99 13.36 -4.00
N PRO A 300 9.62 12.20 -4.28
CA PRO A 300 9.87 11.73 -5.63
C PRO A 300 8.61 11.77 -6.52
N LEU A 301 8.74 12.35 -7.71
CA LEU A 301 7.69 12.45 -8.73
C LEU A 301 8.10 11.62 -9.95
N GLY A 302 7.23 10.71 -10.39
CA GLY A 302 7.40 10.04 -11.68
C GLY A 302 6.86 10.90 -12.82
N GLU A 303 7.28 10.59 -14.04
CA GLU A 303 6.82 11.28 -15.25
C GLU A 303 5.32 11.19 -15.47
N ASP A 304 4.73 10.04 -15.13
CA ASP A 304 3.32 9.75 -15.32
C ASP A 304 2.43 10.28 -14.19
N ARG A 305 2.96 11.14 -13.31
CA ARG A 305 2.20 11.78 -12.23
C ARG A 305 0.98 12.50 -12.80
N ILE A 306 -0.22 12.17 -12.33
CA ILE A 306 -1.43 12.90 -12.72
C ILE A 306 -1.70 14.02 -11.72
N ARG A 307 -1.68 13.70 -10.42
CA ARG A 307 -1.95 14.67 -9.36
C ARG A 307 -1.07 14.44 -8.14
N ARG A 308 -0.65 15.55 -7.50
CA ARG A 308 -0.23 15.61 -6.11
C ARG A 308 -0.79 16.89 -5.49
N SER A 309 -1.58 16.75 -4.44
CA SER A 309 -2.09 17.88 -3.68
C SER A 309 -1.84 17.64 -2.19
N VAL A 310 -1.58 18.70 -1.42
CA VAL A 310 -1.48 18.67 0.03
C VAL A 310 -2.52 19.61 0.60
N VAL A 311 -3.37 19.10 1.49
CA VAL A 311 -4.48 19.83 2.10
C VAL A 311 -4.19 19.96 3.59
N GLN A 312 -4.26 21.17 4.12
CA GLN A 312 -4.17 21.39 5.56
C GLN A 312 -5.58 21.32 6.15
N THR A 313 -5.88 20.28 6.92
CA THR A 313 -7.22 19.99 7.46
C THR A 313 -7.38 20.34 8.94
N GLY A 314 -6.31 20.81 9.55
CA GLY A 314 -6.25 21.33 10.92
C GLY A 314 -4.92 22.04 11.13
N GLU A 315 -4.70 22.59 12.33
CA GLU A 315 -3.49 23.38 12.62
C GLU A 315 -2.18 22.64 12.29
N ARG A 316 -2.16 21.33 12.56
CA ARG A 316 -1.00 20.44 12.33
C ARG A 316 -1.37 19.15 11.59
N GLU A 317 -2.54 19.13 10.96
CA GLU A 317 -3.07 17.95 10.26
C GLU A 317 -3.08 18.18 8.76
N PHE A 318 -2.42 17.30 8.03
CA PHE A 318 -2.25 17.40 6.58
C PHE A 318 -2.71 16.13 5.90
N ILE A 319 -3.23 16.26 4.69
CA ILE A 319 -3.61 15.14 3.83
C ILE A 319 -2.88 15.30 2.50
N ALA A 320 -2.03 14.33 2.14
CA ALA A 320 -1.46 14.24 0.80
C ALA A 320 -2.36 13.37 -0.07
N ILE A 321 -2.75 13.90 -1.23
CA ILE A 321 -3.57 13.23 -2.24
C ILE A 321 -2.70 13.02 -3.47
N THR A 322 -2.54 11.77 -3.89
CA THR A 322 -1.76 11.43 -5.09
C THR A 322 -2.54 10.56 -6.04
N ARG A 323 -2.47 10.87 -7.34
CA ARG A 323 -3.06 10.06 -8.42
C ARG A 323 -2.00 9.72 -9.45
N ASP A 324 -1.83 8.43 -9.72
CA ASP A 324 -0.82 7.86 -10.61
C ASP A 324 -1.38 6.61 -11.32
N PRO A 325 -0.86 6.22 -12.50
CA PRO A 325 -1.00 4.84 -12.96
C PRO A 325 -0.46 3.85 -11.92
N ILE A 326 -1.08 2.68 -11.85
CA ILE A 326 -0.71 1.65 -10.88
C ILE A 326 0.77 1.23 -11.00
N GLU A 327 1.25 1.06 -12.24
CA GLU A 327 2.64 0.68 -12.52
C GLU A 327 3.63 1.77 -12.08
N ALA A 328 3.31 3.04 -12.35
CA ALA A 328 4.14 4.16 -11.93
C ALA A 328 4.18 4.29 -10.40
N LYS A 329 3.06 4.01 -9.71
CA LYS A 329 3.03 3.96 -8.24
C LYS A 329 3.97 2.87 -7.72
N ILE A 330 3.86 1.65 -8.24
CA ILE A 330 4.69 0.50 -7.83
C ILE A 330 6.18 0.81 -8.03
N ALA A 331 6.54 1.34 -9.21
CA ALA A 331 7.92 1.67 -9.54
C ALA A 331 8.55 2.74 -8.62
N LEU A 332 7.74 3.69 -8.13
CA LEU A 332 8.20 4.77 -7.24
C LEU A 332 8.14 4.40 -5.75
N GLU A 333 7.48 3.32 -5.38
CA GLU A 333 7.22 2.98 -3.98
C GLU A 333 8.49 2.94 -3.12
N PRO A 334 9.63 2.35 -3.55
CA PRO A 334 10.86 2.34 -2.75
C PRO A 334 11.39 3.76 -2.44
N LEU A 335 11.35 4.65 -3.44
CA LEU A 335 11.79 6.04 -3.29
C LEU A 335 10.82 6.84 -2.41
N ARG A 336 9.52 6.55 -2.49
CA ARG A 336 8.51 7.18 -1.63
C ARG A 336 8.66 6.75 -0.17
N LEU A 337 8.94 5.48 0.09
CA LEU A 337 9.22 4.97 1.43
C LEU A 337 10.47 5.62 2.01
N GLN A 338 11.56 5.71 1.23
CA GLN A 338 12.77 6.41 1.66
C GLN A 338 12.51 7.90 1.98
N ALA A 339 11.68 8.58 1.19
CA ALA A 339 11.29 9.96 1.47
C ALA A 339 10.42 10.07 2.73
N LEU A 340 9.56 9.09 2.98
CA LEU A 340 8.73 9.02 4.19
C LEU A 340 9.58 8.82 5.45
N ASP A 341 10.56 7.90 5.41
CA ASP A 341 11.53 7.69 6.50
C ASP A 341 12.28 9.00 6.81
N GLY A 342 12.62 9.76 5.76
CA GLY A 342 13.26 11.07 5.88
C GLY A 342 12.46 12.08 6.68
N ILE A 343 11.13 12.00 6.71
CA ILE A 343 10.25 12.93 7.45
C ILE A 343 9.65 12.33 8.73
N GLU A 344 9.90 11.06 9.03
CA GLU A 344 9.32 10.35 10.18
C GLU A 344 9.53 11.10 11.51
N HIS A 345 10.70 11.73 11.66
CA HIS A 345 11.06 12.50 12.83
C HIS A 345 10.21 13.78 13.03
N LEU A 346 9.51 14.24 12.00
CA LEU A 346 8.60 15.40 12.01
C LEU A 346 7.16 15.03 12.39
N LEU A 347 6.81 13.75 12.42
CA LEU A 347 5.43 13.27 12.52
C LEU A 347 5.05 12.78 13.92
N GLU A 348 3.82 13.05 14.33
CA GLU A 348 3.15 12.41 15.46
C GLU A 348 2.57 11.05 15.04
N TRP A 349 2.31 10.21 16.04
CA TRP A 349 1.65 8.93 15.86
C TRP A 349 0.12 9.10 15.79
N PHE A 350 -0.49 8.32 14.90
CA PHE A 350 -1.89 7.93 14.84
C PHE A 350 -1.97 6.47 15.30
N ASP A 351 -2.34 6.24 16.55
CA ASP A 351 -2.35 4.89 17.15
C ASP A 351 -0.99 4.19 16.92
N ASP A 352 -0.95 3.16 16.06
CA ASP A 352 0.23 2.34 15.77
C ASP A 352 1.02 2.77 14.51
N SER A 353 0.69 3.89 13.86
CA SER A 353 1.39 4.39 12.66
C SER A 353 1.57 5.90 12.67
N ARG A 354 2.60 6.45 12.04
CA ARG A 354 2.75 7.91 11.86
C ARG A 354 2.00 8.46 10.64
N THR A 355 1.41 7.57 9.85
CA THR A 355 0.56 7.89 8.71
C THR A 355 -0.69 7.02 8.72
N ASP A 356 -1.79 7.55 8.20
CA ASP A 356 -3.04 6.80 7.99
C ASP A 356 -3.36 6.81 6.47
N PRO A 357 -2.73 5.90 5.68
CA PRO A 357 -2.90 5.84 4.24
C PRO A 357 -4.16 5.06 3.84
N ARG A 358 -4.91 5.61 2.89
CA ARG A 358 -5.98 4.91 2.17
C ARG A 358 -5.67 4.98 0.69
N SER A 359 -5.60 3.83 0.02
CA SER A 359 -5.36 3.76 -1.42
C SER A 359 -6.39 2.85 -2.06
N GLY A 360 -6.75 3.18 -3.29
CA GLY A 360 -7.73 2.42 -4.05
C GLY A 360 -7.67 2.77 -5.52
N VAL A 361 -8.30 1.93 -6.34
CA VAL A 361 -8.45 2.20 -7.77
C VAL A 361 -9.37 3.41 -7.93
N VAL A 362 -9.03 4.29 -8.87
CA VAL A 362 -9.90 5.39 -9.25
C VAL A 362 -11.16 4.79 -9.89
N HIS A 363 -12.31 4.97 -9.25
CA HIS A 363 -13.56 4.42 -9.74
C HIS A 363 -14.33 5.42 -10.60
N HIS A 364 -14.28 6.69 -10.22
CA HIS A 364 -14.91 7.77 -10.97
C HIS A 364 -14.07 9.05 -10.92
N ASP A 365 -14.09 9.78 -12.02
CA ASP A 365 -13.42 11.05 -12.19
C ASP A 365 -14.35 12.04 -12.88
N TRP A 366 -14.67 13.12 -12.17
CA TRP A 366 -15.46 14.22 -12.69
C TRP A 366 -14.62 15.49 -12.66
N VAL A 367 -14.53 16.18 -13.79
CA VAL A 367 -13.89 17.49 -13.91
C VAL A 367 -14.88 18.42 -14.56
N ARG A 368 -15.08 19.60 -13.94
CA ARG A 368 -15.93 20.65 -14.49
C ARG A 368 -15.35 21.10 -15.84
N GLN A 369 -16.14 20.96 -16.90
CA GLN A 369 -15.79 21.43 -18.24
C GLN A 369 -15.80 22.95 -18.34
#